data_AF-A0A957HGC3-F1
#
_entry.id   AF-A0A957HGC3-F1
#
_cell.length_a   1.000
_cell.length_b   1.000
_cell.length_c   1.000
_cell.angle_alpha   90.00
_cell.angle_beta   90.00
_cell.angle_gamma   90.00
#
_symmetry.space_group_name_H-M   'P 1'
#
loop_
_entity.id
_entity.type
_entity.pdbx_description
1 polymer ?
#
loop_
_entity_poly.entity_id
_entity_poly.type
_entity_poly.pdbx_seq_one_letter_code
_entity_poly.pdbx_strand_id
1 'polypeptide(L)' 'GFSIDDAELRWFPQNELSVEDKVAVKNLRIMEKLEELDDVQSVSSNLSITEGALAALETA' A
#
# COMPACT_ATOMS: atom_id res chain seq x y z
N GLY A 1 13.30 -0.79 -30.03
CA GLY A 1 12.48 -1.70 -29.21
C GLY A 1 12.30 -1.07 -27.84
N PHE A 2 11.26 -1.45 -27.10
CA PHE A 2 11.04 -0.98 -25.73
C PHE A 2 11.81 -1.86 -24.74
N SER A 3 12.42 -1.24 -23.73
CA SER A 3 12.94 -1.94 -22.55
C SER A 3 11.77 -2.13 -21.58
N ILE A 4 11.62 -3.35 -21.06
CA ILE A 4 10.65 -3.64 -20.01
C ILE A 4 11.40 -3.57 -18.68
N ASP A 5 10.94 -2.68 -17.80
CA ASP A 5 11.53 -2.48 -16.48
C ASP A 5 11.05 -3.53 -15.47
N ASP A 6 9.77 -3.92 -15.54
CA ASP A 6 9.18 -4.97 -14.70
C ASP A 6 7.96 -5.62 -15.36
N ALA A 7 7.69 -6.89 -15.02
CA ALA A 7 6.53 -7.65 -15.51
C ALA A 7 6.09 -8.71 -14.49
N GLU A 8 4.99 -8.43 -13.78
CA GLU A 8 4.42 -9.30 -12.75
C GLU A 8 2.90 -9.44 -12.87
N LEU A 9 2.34 -10.45 -12.19
CA LEU A 9 0.90 -10.58 -11.97
C LEU A 9 0.55 -9.99 -10.60
N ARG A 10 -0.28 -8.95 -10.58
CA ARG A 10 -0.74 -8.30 -9.35
C ARG A 10 -2.24 -8.07 -9.35
N TRP A 11 -2.80 -7.94 -8.15
CA TRP A 11 -4.21 -7.59 -7.97
C TRP A 11 -4.40 -6.08 -8.07
N PHE A 12 -5.42 -5.67 -8.84
CA PHE A 12 -5.86 -4.28 -8.93
C PHE A 12 -7.25 -4.15 -8.30
N PRO A 13 -7.46 -3.16 -7.41
CA PRO A 13 -8.77 -2.92 -6.83
C PRO A 13 -9.73 -2.36 -7.87
N GLN A 14 -11.01 -2.73 -7.78
CA GLN A 14 -12.07 -2.19 -8.67
C GLN A 14 -12.53 -0.78 -8.26
N ASN A 15 -12.34 -0.44 -6.98
CA ASN A 15 -12.63 0.88 -6.42
C ASN A 15 -11.63 1.17 -5.30
N GLU A 16 -11.30 2.43 -5.14
CA GLU A 16 -10.49 2.89 -4.01
C GLU A 16 -11.37 3.27 -2.80
N LEU A 17 -10.76 3.27 -1.62
CA LEU A 17 -11.37 3.69 -0.37
C LEU A 17 -10.49 4.73 0.32
N SER A 18 -11.01 5.95 0.44
CA SER A 18 -10.41 6.99 1.27
C SER A 18 -10.91 6.87 2.71
N VAL A 19 -10.00 7.03 3.66
CA VAL A 19 -10.27 7.03 5.11
C VAL A 19 -9.55 8.21 5.76
N GLU A 20 -9.83 8.47 7.05
CA GLU A 20 -9.08 9.48 7.81
C GLU A 20 -7.60 9.11 7.95
N ASP A 21 -6.72 10.12 7.99
CA ASP A 21 -5.26 9.92 7.98
C ASP A 21 -4.78 8.99 9.10
N LYS A 22 -5.38 9.09 10.30
CA LYS A 22 -5.05 8.21 11.44
C LYS A 22 -5.33 6.73 11.15
N VAL A 23 -6.40 6.44 10.40
CA VAL A 23 -6.75 5.08 10.00
C VAL A 23 -5.88 4.62 8.85
N ALA A 24 -5.59 5.50 7.89
CA ALA A 24 -4.67 5.22 6.79
C ALA A 24 -3.28 4.82 7.31
N VAL A 25 -2.68 5.60 8.22
CA VAL A 25 -1.39 5.28 8.85
C VAL A 25 -1.41 3.94 9.57
N LYS A 26 -2.49 3.60 10.27
CA LYS A 26 -2.63 2.28 10.90
C LYS A 26 -2.69 1.15 9.86
N ASN A 27 -3.38 1.37 8.74
CA ASN A 27 -3.49 0.38 7.68
C ASN A 27 -2.14 0.16 6.98
N LEU A 28 -1.40 1.23 6.69
CA LEU A 28 -0.04 1.17 6.15
C LEU A 28 0.90 0.37 7.06
N ARG A 29 0.87 0.62 8.38
CA ARG A 29 1.65 -0.18 9.35
C ARG A 29 1.25 -1.66 9.40
N ILE A 30 -0.01 -1.99 9.10
CA ILE A 30 -0.44 -3.39 8.99
C ILE A 30 0.14 -3.99 7.71
N MET A 31 0.12 -3.27 6.59
CA MET A 31 0.70 -3.72 5.33
C MET A 31 2.20 -3.99 5.48
N GLU A 32 2.97 -3.07 6.08
CA GLU A 32 4.40 -3.26 6.36
C GLU A 32 4.66 -4.55 7.16
N LYS A 33 3.90 -4.77 8.25
CA LYS A 33 4.04 -5.98 9.06
C LYS A 33 3.69 -7.26 8.32
N LEU A 34 2.78 -7.20 7.36
CA LEU A 34 2.44 -8.36 6.53
C LEU A 34 3.55 -8.63 5.51
N GLU A 35 4.18 -7.60 4.95
CA GLU A 35 5.31 -7.72 4.01
C GLU A 35 6.58 -8.27 4.66
N GLU A 36 6.76 -8.07 5.98
CA GLU A 36 7.88 -8.62 6.75
C GLU A 36 7.78 -10.13 7.02
N LEU A 37 6.63 -10.76 6.75
CA LEU A 37 6.43 -12.19 6.98
C LEU A 37 7.04 -13.01 5.84
N ASP A 38 7.90 -13.97 6.17
CA ASP A 38 8.57 -14.86 5.20
C ASP A 38 7.58 -15.62 4.28
N ASP A 39 6.37 -15.90 4.78
CA ASP A 39 5.33 -16.65 4.07
C ASP A 39 4.47 -15.77 3.14
N VAL A 40 4.54 -14.45 3.26
CA VAL A 40 3.72 -13.50 2.48
C VAL A 40 4.46 -13.13 1.20
N GLN A 41 3.85 -13.43 0.06
CA GLN A 41 4.44 -13.17 -1.27
C GLN A 41 4.09 -11.78 -1.82
N SER A 42 2.92 -11.25 -1.48
CA SER A 42 2.51 -9.89 -1.86
C SER A 42 1.34 -9.42 -1.00
N VAL A 43 1.27 -8.10 -0.81
CA VAL A 43 0.16 -7.43 -0.13
C VAL A 43 -0.52 -6.50 -1.13
N SER A 44 -1.85 -6.48 -1.14
CA SER A 44 -2.65 -5.60 -2.00
C SER A 44 -3.75 -4.96 -1.18
N SER A 45 -3.98 -3.67 -1.41
CA SER A 45 -4.98 -2.89 -0.70
C SER A 45 -5.70 -1.97 -1.69
N ASN A 46 -6.95 -1.65 -1.37
CA ASN A 46 -7.71 -0.64 -2.08
C ASN A 46 -7.71 0.72 -1.36
N LEU A 47 -6.86 0.88 -0.34
CA LEU A 47 -6.68 2.12 0.39
C LEU A 47 -6.17 3.22 -0.54
N SER A 48 -6.92 4.31 -0.61
CA SER A 48 -6.48 5.54 -1.27
C SER A 48 -5.55 6.30 -0.32
N ILE A 49 -4.27 6.42 -0.69
CA ILE A 49 -3.27 7.10 0.14
C ILE A 49 -3.31 8.59 -0.19
N THR A 50 -3.72 9.41 0.78
CA THR A 50 -3.74 10.88 0.68
C THR A 50 -2.37 11.47 1.03
N GLU A 51 -2.09 12.69 0.56
CA GLU A 51 -0.87 13.42 0.95
C GLU A 51 -0.78 13.64 2.48
N GLY A 52 -1.93 13.86 3.14
CA GLY A 52 -2.00 13.99 4.60
C GLY A 52 -1.58 12.72 5.33
N ALA A 53 -2.02 11.55 4.85
CA ALA A 53 -1.63 10.27 5.41
C ALA A 53 -0.13 9.97 5.22
N LEU A 54 0.44 10.34 4.08
CA LEU A 54 1.89 10.23 3.81
C LEU A 54 2.70 11.10 4.78
N ALA A 55 2.35 12.38 4.93
CA ALA A 55 3.03 13.28 5.87
C ALA A 55 2.90 12.82 7.33
N ALA A 56 1.75 12.24 7.69
CA ALA A 56 1.52 11.67 9.01
C ALA A 56 2.32 10.39 9.25
N LEU A 57 2.62 9.61 8.20
CA LEU A 57 3.48 8.42 8.30
C LEU A 57 4.94 8.79 8.52
N GLU A 58 5.45 9.79 7.80
CA GLU A 58 6.86 10.25 7.91
C GLU A 58 7.22 10.84 9.28
N THR A 59 6.23 11.35 10.01
CA THR A 59 6.41 11.98 11.33
C THR A 59 6.14 11.06 12.51
N ALA A 60 5.69 9.82 12.26
CA ALA A 60 5.19 8.89 13.27
C ALA A 60 6.11 7.71 13.58
#